data_AF-A0AAN0VH66-F1
#
_entry.id   AF-A0AAN0VH66-F1
#
_cell.length_a   1.000
_cell.length_b   1.000
_cell.length_c   1.000
_cell.angle_alpha   90.00
_cell.angle_beta   90.00
_cell.angle_gamma   90.00
#
_symmetry.space_group_name_H-M   'P 1'
#
loop_
_entity.id
_entity.type
_entity.pdbx_description
1 polymer ?
#
loop_
_entity_poly.entity_id
_entity_poly.type
_entity_poly.pdbx_seq_one_letter_code
_entity_poly.pdbx_strand_id
1 'polypeptide(L)'
;MQPQLRRIPDENCIDIPDSRDSCSPLLACFGNSGEYFAGRALGWDEGTLAGVTNFGAICTGTWVSRNFIGTCEANFECDNGHWGKVIFQYRDGVSGTVKGFGFTNHGVSIRAWSGHYIQDFLDGQSGQVDNKLMCGEVEIPLS
;
A
#
# COMPACT_ATOMS: atom_id res chain seq x y z
N MET A 1 -0.02 -14.73 21.10
CA MET A 1 0.09 -13.26 20.93
C MET A 1 -0.49 -12.97 19.55
N GLN A 2 -1.66 -12.34 19.48
CA GLN A 2 -2.23 -11.93 18.18
C GLN A 2 -1.32 -10.84 17.59
N PRO A 3 -0.97 -10.88 16.29
CA PRO A 3 -0.33 -9.74 15.67
C PRO A 3 -1.29 -8.57 15.83
N GLN A 4 -0.83 -7.49 16.47
CA GLN A 4 -1.64 -6.27 16.47
C GLN A 4 -1.84 -5.87 15.02
N LEU A 5 -3.08 -5.86 14.56
CA LEU A 5 -3.41 -5.28 13.26
C LEU A 5 -2.83 -3.86 13.25
N ARG A 6 -1.84 -3.62 12.39
CA ARG A 6 -1.34 -2.26 12.18
C ARG A 6 -2.49 -1.49 11.53
N ARG A 7 -3.01 -0.51 12.27
CA ARG A 7 -4.04 0.41 11.78
C ARG A 7 -3.47 1.16 10.57
N ILE A 8 -4.29 1.28 9.53
CA ILE A 8 -4.08 2.26 8.48
C ILE A 8 -5.14 3.35 8.69
N PRO A 9 -4.75 4.63 8.73
CA PRO A 9 -3.39 5.18 8.48
C PRO A 9 -2.40 4.98 9.65
N ASP A 10 -1.10 4.93 9.32
CA ASP A 10 -0.01 5.00 10.32
C ASP A 10 0.16 6.46 10.75
N GLU A 11 -0.34 6.81 11.94
CA GLU A 11 -0.30 8.17 12.50
C GLU A 11 1.13 8.71 12.71
N ASN A 12 2.15 7.84 12.70
CA ASN A 12 3.55 8.24 12.84
C ASN A 12 4.24 8.48 11.49
N CYS A 13 3.48 8.43 10.39
CA CYS A 13 4.00 8.57 9.04
C CYS A 13 3.88 10.03 8.57
N ILE A 14 5.00 10.76 8.66
CA ILE A 14 5.07 12.19 8.39
C ILE A 14 5.55 12.42 6.96
N ASP A 15 4.80 13.22 6.20
CA ASP A 15 5.23 13.70 4.88
C ASP A 15 6.21 14.87 5.04
N ILE A 16 7.43 14.70 4.51
CA ILE A 16 8.51 15.69 4.59
C ILE A 16 8.99 15.98 3.16
N PRO A 17 8.68 17.14 2.57
CA PRO A 17 9.08 17.48 1.22
C PRO A 17 10.57 17.31 0.96
N ASP A 18 10.91 16.70 -0.18
CA ASP A 18 12.27 16.45 -0.68
C ASP A 18 13.18 15.66 0.29
N SER A 19 12.62 14.94 1.26
CA SER A 19 13.38 14.20 2.26
C SER A 19 13.31 12.69 2.05
N ARG A 20 14.44 12.03 2.31
CA ARG A 20 14.51 10.56 2.39
C ARG A 20 13.77 9.99 3.60
N ASP A 21 13.52 10.83 4.60
CA ASP A 21 12.74 10.48 5.78
C ASP A 21 11.23 10.72 5.58
N SER A 22 10.82 11.21 4.41
CA SER A 22 9.40 11.35 4.08
C SER A 22 8.72 9.98 4.12
N CYS A 23 7.53 9.93 4.68
CA CYS A 23 6.77 8.71 4.89
C CYS A 23 5.38 8.83 4.26
N SER A 24 4.96 7.79 3.54
CA SER A 24 3.58 7.61 3.09
C SER A 24 3.02 6.27 3.57
N PRO A 25 1.82 6.24 4.18
CA PRO A 25 1.10 4.99 4.42
C PRO A 25 0.90 4.21 3.12
N LEU A 26 1.00 2.89 3.19
CA LEU A 26 0.89 1.97 2.06
C LEU A 26 -0.03 0.80 2.42
N LEU A 27 -1.06 0.59 1.60
CA LEU A 27 -1.99 -0.52 1.68
C LEU A 27 -1.96 -1.31 0.38
N ALA A 28 -2.02 -2.63 0.45
CA ALA A 28 -2.26 -3.45 -0.73
C ALA A 28 -3.20 -4.63 -0.45
N CYS A 29 -4.07 -4.94 -1.40
CA CYS A 29 -4.93 -6.11 -1.40
C CYS A 29 -4.40 -7.12 -2.43
N PHE A 30 -4.21 -8.37 -2.00
CA PHE A 30 -3.72 -9.45 -2.85
C PHE A 30 -4.89 -10.33 -3.30
N GLY A 31 -5.20 -10.27 -4.59
CA GLY A 31 -6.28 -11.00 -5.22
C GLY A 31 -7.62 -10.73 -4.53
N ASN A 32 -8.38 -11.82 -4.36
CA ASN A 32 -9.67 -11.83 -3.67
C ASN A 32 -9.68 -12.80 -2.48
N SER A 33 -8.51 -13.27 -2.02
CA SER A 33 -8.38 -14.25 -0.93
C SER A 33 -8.58 -13.64 0.47
N GLY A 34 -8.67 -12.32 0.57
CA GLY A 34 -8.69 -11.63 1.84
C GLY A 34 -7.31 -11.34 2.44
N GLU A 35 -6.23 -11.63 1.72
CA GLU A 35 -4.90 -11.22 2.13
C GLU A 35 -4.67 -9.74 1.80
N TYR A 36 -4.31 -8.94 2.81
CA TYR A 36 -3.91 -7.56 2.62
C TYR A 36 -2.63 -7.25 3.37
N PHE A 37 -1.82 -6.37 2.78
CA PHE A 37 -0.62 -5.80 3.35
C PHE A 37 -0.91 -4.41 3.91
N ALA A 38 -0.41 -4.14 5.10
CA ALA A 38 -0.43 -2.83 5.73
C ALA A 38 0.97 -2.39 6.16
N GLY A 39 1.38 -1.20 5.71
CA GLY A 39 2.73 -0.71 5.94
C GLY A 39 2.92 0.75 5.53
N ARG A 40 4.17 1.06 5.19
CA ARG A 40 4.59 2.40 4.77
C ARG A 40 5.71 2.35 3.75
N ALA A 41 5.74 3.37 2.90
CA ALA A 41 6.86 3.71 2.03
C ALA A 41 7.63 4.90 2.63
N LEU A 42 8.96 4.83 2.60
CA LEU A 42 9.88 5.89 3.00
C LEU A 42 10.65 6.38 1.77
N GLY A 43 10.84 7.69 1.66
CA GLY A 43 11.56 8.36 0.56
C GLY A 43 10.70 9.38 -0.19
N TRP A 44 11.31 10.05 -1.19
CA TRP A 44 10.66 11.08 -2.00
C TRP A 44 10.60 10.74 -3.50
N ASP A 45 11.75 10.42 -4.10
CA ASP A 45 11.85 9.90 -5.48
C ASP A 45 12.18 8.41 -5.51
N GLU A 46 12.79 7.89 -4.47
CA GLU A 46 13.15 6.49 -4.31
C GLU A 46 13.23 6.17 -2.82
N GLY A 47 13.12 4.89 -2.47
CA GLY A 47 13.39 4.45 -1.12
C GLY A 47 12.91 3.04 -0.85
N THR A 48 12.45 2.81 0.37
CA THR A 48 12.07 1.48 0.88
C THR A 48 10.62 1.42 1.28
N LEU A 49 10.04 0.22 1.22
CA LEU A 49 8.74 -0.07 1.81
C LEU A 49 8.87 -1.19 2.84
N ALA A 50 8.03 -1.16 3.86
CA ALA A 50 7.95 -2.21 4.86
C ALA A 50 6.56 -2.29 5.49
N GLY A 51 6.11 -3.49 5.82
CA GLY A 51 4.83 -3.73 6.47
C GLY A 51 4.59 -5.20 6.76
N VAL A 52 3.35 -5.51 7.11
CA VAL A 52 2.92 -6.87 7.46
C VAL A 52 1.61 -7.19 6.76
N THR A 53 1.41 -8.46 6.41
CA THR A 53 0.10 -8.93 5.98
C THR A 53 -0.81 -9.18 7.18
N ASN A 54 -2.12 -9.23 6.95
CA ASN A 54 -3.10 -9.65 7.95
C ASN A 54 -2.90 -11.10 8.43
N PHE A 55 -2.15 -11.91 7.68
CA PHE A 55 -1.70 -13.24 8.10
C PHE A 55 -0.35 -13.26 8.83
N GLY A 56 0.27 -12.09 9.03
CA GLY A 56 1.48 -11.92 9.83
C GLY A 56 2.79 -12.04 9.05
N ALA A 57 2.75 -12.20 7.71
CA ALA A 57 3.96 -12.22 6.91
C ALA A 57 4.60 -10.83 6.87
N ILE A 58 5.90 -10.74 7.14
CA ILE A 58 6.65 -9.48 7.09
C ILE A 58 7.13 -9.26 5.66
N CYS A 59 6.78 -8.13 5.06
CA CYS A 59 7.21 -7.77 3.72
C CYS A 59 8.06 -6.50 3.72
N THR A 60 9.12 -6.52 2.92
CA THR A 60 10.02 -5.39 2.71
C THR A 60 10.30 -5.22 1.22
N GLY A 61 10.77 -4.05 0.81
CA GLY A 61 11.01 -3.78 -0.58
C GLY A 61 11.59 -2.42 -0.86
N THR A 62 11.68 -2.09 -2.15
CA THR A 62 12.14 -0.80 -2.65
C THR A 62 11.15 -0.22 -3.63
N TRP A 63 11.18 1.08 -3.79
CA TRP A 63 10.40 1.78 -4.79
C TRP A 63 11.19 2.89 -5.44
N VAL A 64 10.80 3.25 -6.66
CA VAL A 64 11.40 4.32 -7.44
C VAL A 64 10.35 5.03 -8.30
N SER A 65 10.33 6.34 -8.22
CA SER A 65 9.61 7.24 -9.11
C SER A 65 10.37 7.36 -10.43
N ARG A 66 9.73 7.02 -11.53
CA ARG A 66 10.25 7.23 -12.88
C ARG A 66 9.70 8.56 -13.39
N ASN A 67 10.40 9.64 -13.02
CA ASN A 67 10.03 11.04 -13.23
C ASN A 67 9.68 11.44 -14.68
N PHE A 68 10.05 10.64 -15.68
CA PHE A 68 9.71 10.90 -17.09
C PHE A 68 8.28 10.46 -17.50
N ILE A 69 7.65 9.55 -16.76
CA ILE A 69 6.35 8.94 -17.14
C ILE A 69 5.30 9.13 -16.02
N GLY A 70 5.68 9.72 -14.88
CA GLY A 70 4.79 9.85 -13.72
C GLY A 70 4.39 8.51 -13.12
N THR A 71 5.20 7.47 -13.32
CA THR A 71 4.95 6.14 -12.78
C THR A 71 5.91 5.83 -11.65
N CYS A 72 5.41 5.22 -10.58
CA CYS A 72 6.25 4.69 -9.51
C CYS A 72 6.23 3.17 -9.57
N GLU A 73 7.41 2.56 -9.48
CA GLU A 73 7.58 1.12 -9.44
C GLU A 73 8.00 0.70 -8.05
N ALA A 74 7.27 -0.25 -7.46
CA ALA A 74 7.60 -0.86 -6.19
C ALA A 74 7.83 -2.37 -6.36
N ASN A 75 8.89 -2.89 -5.76
CA ASN A 75 9.20 -4.31 -5.67
C ASN A 75 9.20 -4.72 -4.20
N PHE A 76 8.68 -5.91 -3.88
CA PHE A 76 8.63 -6.39 -2.50
C PHE A 76 8.88 -7.89 -2.41
N GLU A 77 9.31 -8.32 -1.24
CA GLU A 77 9.45 -9.72 -0.84
C GLU A 77 8.97 -9.88 0.61
N CYS A 78 8.29 -10.99 0.87
CA CYS A 78 7.73 -11.37 2.16
C CYS A 78 8.43 -12.62 2.70
N ASP A 79 8.51 -12.76 4.02
CA ASP A 79 9.13 -13.91 4.70
C ASP A 79 8.43 -15.27 4.46
N ASN A 80 7.21 -15.25 3.92
CA ASN A 80 6.49 -16.43 3.46
C ASN A 80 6.83 -16.85 2.01
N GLY A 81 7.79 -16.20 1.37
CA GLY A 81 8.26 -16.49 0.01
C GLY A 81 7.46 -15.81 -1.11
N HIS A 82 6.43 -15.01 -0.79
CA HIS A 82 5.75 -14.19 -1.78
C HIS A 82 6.62 -12.97 -2.14
N TRP A 83 6.78 -12.72 -3.42
CA TRP A 83 7.40 -11.49 -3.91
C TRP A 83 6.64 -10.98 -5.11
N GLY A 84 6.80 -9.71 -5.44
CA GLY A 84 6.05 -9.13 -6.54
C GLY A 84 6.44 -7.71 -6.87
N LYS A 85 5.69 -7.17 -7.81
CA LYS A 85 5.89 -5.84 -8.34
C LYS A 85 4.57 -5.12 -8.51
N VAL A 86 4.56 -3.84 -8.16
CA VAL A 86 3.41 -2.93 -8.31
C VAL A 86 3.85 -1.70 -9.09
N ILE A 87 3.04 -1.27 -10.06
CA ILE A 87 3.21 -0.01 -10.77
C ILE A 87 2.09 0.95 -10.34
N PHE A 88 2.46 2.07 -9.74
CA PHE A 88 1.58 3.18 -9.40
C PHE A 88 1.54 4.18 -10.56
N GLN A 89 0.34 4.56 -10.99
CA GLN A 89 0.15 5.42 -12.18
C GLN A 89 -0.94 6.47 -12.01
N TYR A 90 -1.95 6.20 -11.19
CA TYR A 90 -3.07 7.12 -11.01
C TYR A 90 -2.91 7.86 -9.69
N ARG A 91 -2.85 9.19 -9.74
CA ARG A 91 -2.86 10.05 -8.56
C ARG A 91 -4.23 10.72 -8.44
N ASP A 92 -4.87 10.55 -7.30
CA ASP A 92 -6.09 11.26 -6.98
C ASP A 92 -5.83 12.75 -6.77
N GLY A 93 -6.66 13.60 -7.38
CA GLY A 93 -6.44 15.05 -7.38
C GLY A 93 -6.77 15.74 -6.05
N VAL A 94 -7.52 15.09 -5.17
CA VAL A 94 -7.99 15.67 -3.89
C VAL A 94 -7.10 15.21 -2.75
N SER A 95 -6.98 13.90 -2.56
CA SER A 95 -6.18 13.29 -1.49
C SER A 95 -4.69 13.16 -1.85
N GLY A 96 -4.32 13.31 -3.11
CA GLY A 96 -2.98 13.02 -3.58
C GLY A 96 -2.61 11.53 -3.54
N THR A 97 -3.53 10.65 -3.15
CA THR A 97 -3.31 9.20 -3.03
C THR A 97 -3.03 8.59 -4.39
N VAL A 98 -1.95 7.80 -4.49
CA VAL A 98 -1.61 7.05 -5.68
C VAL A 98 -2.19 5.64 -5.63
N LYS A 99 -2.72 5.17 -6.77
CA LYS A 99 -3.17 3.81 -7.00
C LYS A 99 -2.19 3.07 -7.90
N GLY A 100 -1.95 1.82 -7.55
CA GLY A 100 -1.12 0.92 -8.32
C GLY A 100 -1.74 -0.45 -8.53
N PHE A 101 -1.26 -1.12 -9.57
CA PHE A 101 -1.61 -2.48 -9.92
C PHE A 101 -0.35 -3.32 -10.11
N GLY A 102 -0.44 -4.59 -9.75
CA GLY A 102 0.72 -5.47 -9.74
C GLY A 102 0.36 -6.93 -9.72
N PHE A 103 1.38 -7.77 -9.64
CA PHE A 103 1.25 -9.20 -9.48
C PHE A 103 2.33 -9.75 -8.56
N THR A 104 2.00 -10.83 -7.85
CA THR A 104 2.99 -11.68 -7.17
C THR A 104 3.66 -12.62 -8.17
N ASN A 105 4.73 -13.27 -7.71
CA ASN A 105 5.45 -14.34 -8.39
C ASN A 105 4.60 -15.58 -8.71
N HIS A 106 3.41 -15.69 -8.10
CA HIS A 106 2.42 -16.74 -8.39
C HIS A 106 1.26 -16.25 -9.26
N GLY A 107 1.35 -15.04 -9.82
CA GLY A 107 0.32 -14.47 -10.68
C GLY A 107 -0.92 -13.95 -9.95
N VAL A 108 -0.88 -13.82 -8.62
CA VAL A 108 -1.96 -13.20 -7.85
C VAL A 108 -1.94 -11.70 -8.10
N SER A 109 -3.06 -11.13 -8.52
CA SER A 109 -3.18 -9.69 -8.77
C SER A 109 -3.05 -8.87 -7.49
N ILE A 110 -2.54 -7.65 -7.60
CA ILE A 110 -2.36 -6.72 -6.49
C ILE A 110 -3.02 -5.40 -6.84
N ARG A 111 -3.81 -4.88 -5.91
CA ARG A 111 -4.28 -3.49 -5.92
C ARG A 111 -3.64 -2.78 -4.74
N ALA A 112 -3.00 -1.64 -4.97
CA ALA A 112 -2.28 -0.92 -3.93
C ALA A 112 -2.63 0.56 -3.92
N TRP A 113 -2.52 1.16 -2.75
CA TRP A 113 -2.81 2.55 -2.46
C TRP A 113 -1.72 3.11 -1.56
N SER A 114 -1.24 4.30 -1.86
CA SER A 114 -0.24 4.97 -1.03
C SER A 114 -0.48 6.47 -1.02
N GLY A 115 -0.29 7.11 0.14
CA GLY A 115 -0.41 8.55 0.27
C GLY A 115 -0.76 8.99 1.69
N HIS A 116 -0.43 10.23 2.01
CA HIS A 116 -0.65 10.78 3.36
C HIS A 116 -2.15 10.80 3.73
N TYR A 117 -3.02 11.12 2.77
CA TYR A 117 -4.47 11.16 2.93
C TYR A 117 -5.17 9.90 2.39
N ILE A 118 -4.50 8.75 2.52
CA ILE A 118 -5.04 7.47 2.05
C ILE A 118 -6.42 7.17 2.67
N GLN A 119 -6.66 7.59 3.91
CA GLN A 119 -7.93 7.35 4.60
C GLN A 119 -9.08 8.09 3.92
N ASP A 120 -8.96 9.41 3.75
CA ASP A 120 -9.94 10.24 3.05
C ASP A 120 -10.24 9.70 1.65
N PHE A 121 -9.20 9.18 0.98
CA PHE A 121 -9.35 8.55 -0.32
C PHE A 121 -10.15 7.26 -0.27
N LEU A 122 -9.83 6.36 0.66
CA LEU A 122 -10.49 5.07 0.79
C LEU A 122 -11.95 5.24 1.24
N ASP A 123 -12.24 6.25 2.06
CA ASP A 123 -13.59 6.62 2.50
C ASP A 123 -14.49 7.14 1.35
N GLY A 124 -13.89 7.70 0.30
CA GLY A 124 -14.62 8.21 -0.87
C GLY A 124 -14.77 7.21 -2.03
N GLN A 125 -14.23 5.99 -1.94
CA GLN A 125 -14.14 5.06 -3.09
C GLN A 125 -15.37 4.15 -3.27
N SER A 126 -15.81 4.00 -4.52
CA SER A 126 -16.76 2.99 -5.00
C SER A 126 -16.14 1.57 -5.02
N GLY A 127 -15.92 1.05 -3.83
CA GLY A 127 -15.59 -0.36 -3.54
C GLY A 127 -16.00 -0.74 -2.11
N GLN A 128 -16.67 0.19 -1.45
CA GLN A 128 -17.18 0.05 -0.11
C GLN A 128 -18.56 -0.59 -0.15
N VAL A 129 -18.75 -1.66 0.62
CA VAL A 129 -20.08 -2.09 1.06
C VAL A 129 -20.26 -1.48 2.44
N ASP A 130 -21.28 -0.65 2.63
CA ASP A 130 -21.54 0.02 3.92
C ASP A 130 -20.34 0.82 4.49
N ASN A 131 -19.62 1.54 3.62
CA ASN A 131 -18.41 2.32 3.95
C ASN A 131 -17.15 1.50 4.35
N LYS A 132 -17.09 0.22 3.95
CA LYS A 132 -15.99 -0.69 4.32
C LYS A 132 -15.13 -1.08 3.13
N LEU A 133 -13.83 -0.84 3.19
CA LEU A 133 -12.92 -1.26 2.12
C LEU A 133 -12.72 -2.77 2.11
N MET A 134 -12.99 -3.41 0.97
CA MET A 134 -12.95 -4.86 0.85
C MET A 134 -11.71 -5.35 0.08
N CYS A 135 -11.06 -6.38 0.62
CA CYS A 135 -10.13 -7.23 -0.09
C CYS A 135 -10.75 -8.63 -0.28
N GLY A 136 -11.32 -8.88 -1.45
CA GLY A 136 -12.21 -10.03 -1.62
C GLY A 136 -13.41 -9.92 -0.67
N GLU A 137 -13.63 -10.93 0.16
CA GLU A 137 -14.69 -10.95 1.18
C GLU A 137 -14.24 -10.42 2.56
N VAL A 138 -12.97 -10.05 2.70
CA VAL A 138 -12.42 -9.54 3.97
C VAL A 138 -12.48 -8.02 4.00
N GLU A 139 -13.07 -7.48 5.07
CA GLU A 139 -13.01 -6.07 5.40
C GLU A 139 -11.59 -5.71 5.87
N ILE A 140 -11.00 -4.70 5.23
CA ILE A 140 -9.78 -4.06 5.72
C ILE A 140 -10.24 -3.06 6.79
N PRO A 141 -9.82 -3.22 8.06
CA PRO A 141 -10.15 -2.27 9.10
C PRO A 141 -9.39 -0.98 8.85
N LEU A 142 -10.13 -0.01 8.33
CA LEU A 142 -9.77 1.39 8.31
C LEU A 142 -10.11 1.96 9.68
N SER A 143 -9.24 2.82 10.23
CA SER A 143 -9.25 3.40 11.60
C SER A 143 -10.52 3.29 12.45
#